data_AF-A0A949YKK6-F1
#
_entry.id   AF-A0A949YKK6-F1
#
_cell.length_a   1.000
_cell.length_b   1.000
_cell.length_c   1.000
_cell.angle_alpha   90.00
_cell.angle_beta   90.00
_cell.angle_gamma   90.00
#
_symmetry.space_group_name_H-M   'P 1'
#
loop_
_entity.id
_entity.type
_entity.pdbx_description
1 polymer ?
#
loop_
_entity_poly.entity_id
_entity_poly.type
_entity_poly.pdbx_seq_one_letter_code
_entity_poly.pdbx_strand_id
1 'polypeptide(L)'
;AAFGKTRSGDLKPQRLRPQRGRPEQPRRPISRVDTSSEDQIFIDVPALVSEELFGVVQTQLQENRQRRRDRPGGGRYLLQGLVVCKRCGYGCYGKPVSRASAKGKIPYAYYRCTGSDAYRFGGQRLCWNQQIRTDILDAAVWEDVRQLLSEPERVRTEYERRLHGPAAGPDREVKHLNKMIANIKKMISRLIDAYGDGLLDKSEFEPRILAARERLAKLEGECRQRLDEAAQESELRLVIGQLEEFARRVSQELQEPDWNTRREVVRALVKKVEIDEREVRIVYRVSPSPFEGGPQQGYLQHCWGRGNDEVVITGWPTIPLAVLNLKIS
;
A
#
# COMPACT_ATOMS: atom_id res chain seq x y z
N ALA A 1 -21.54 -2.32 -15.72
CA ALA A 1 -21.85 -0.89 -15.47
C ALA A 1 -23.26 -0.76 -14.88
N ALA A 2 -23.64 0.36 -14.26
CA ALA A 2 -25.00 0.53 -13.72
C ALA A 2 -25.59 1.88 -14.13
N PHE A 3 -26.82 1.86 -14.64
CA PHE A 3 -27.65 3.03 -14.95
C PHE A 3 -28.54 3.36 -13.75
N GLY A 4 -28.94 4.63 -13.59
CA GLY A 4 -29.83 5.05 -12.51
C GLY A 4 -29.16 5.24 -11.14
N LYS A 5 -27.82 5.29 -11.06
CA LYS A 5 -27.05 5.42 -9.80
C LYS A 5 -27.46 6.61 -8.91
N THR A 6 -28.03 7.66 -9.48
CA THR A 6 -28.48 8.85 -8.74
C THR A 6 -29.82 9.32 -9.26
N ARG A 7 -30.72 9.73 -8.38
CA ARG A 7 -31.96 10.42 -8.72
C ARG A 7 -31.99 11.83 -8.14
N SER A 8 -32.76 12.70 -8.77
CA SER A 8 -33.09 14.02 -8.19
C SER A 8 -34.17 13.81 -7.13
N GLY A 9 -33.91 14.27 -5.91
CA GLY A 9 -34.89 14.31 -4.83
C GLY A 9 -34.91 15.68 -4.17
N ASP A 10 -35.63 15.78 -3.06
CA ASP A 10 -35.73 17.01 -2.29
C ASP A 10 -34.36 17.54 -1.87
N LEU A 11 -34.25 18.86 -1.74
CA LEU A 11 -33.01 19.49 -1.28
C LEU A 11 -32.65 18.99 0.13
N LYS A 12 -31.58 18.22 0.25
CA LYS A 12 -31.02 17.87 1.57
C LYS A 12 -30.65 19.17 2.31
N PRO A 13 -31.04 19.34 3.58
CA PRO A 13 -30.62 20.48 4.39
C PRO A 13 -29.12 20.36 4.65
N GLN A 14 -28.30 21.03 3.83
CA GLN A 14 -26.86 20.76 3.79
C GLN A 14 -25.97 21.95 4.12
N ARG A 15 -26.51 23.14 4.40
CA ARG A 15 -25.66 24.30 4.65
C ARG A 15 -26.17 25.13 5.83
N LEU A 16 -25.37 25.13 6.90
CA LEU A 16 -25.50 26.09 8.01
C LEU A 16 -25.30 27.55 7.56
N ARG A 17 -24.75 27.78 6.36
CA ARG A 17 -24.56 29.12 5.78
C ARG A 17 -24.68 29.10 4.25
N PRO A 18 -25.38 30.08 3.62
CA PRO A 18 -25.42 30.21 2.17
C PRO A 18 -24.01 30.44 1.58
N GLN A 19 -23.81 29.95 0.35
CA GLN A 19 -22.55 30.16 -0.37
C GLN A 19 -22.41 31.65 -0.73
N ARG A 20 -21.22 32.24 -0.50
CA ARG A 20 -20.97 33.66 -0.80
C ARG A 20 -21.32 33.98 -2.27
N GLY A 21 -22.16 34.98 -2.49
CA GLY A 21 -22.61 35.39 -3.83
C GLY A 21 -23.72 34.53 -4.45
N ARG A 22 -24.34 33.63 -3.68
CA ARG A 22 -25.52 32.86 -4.12
C ARG A 22 -26.72 33.12 -3.19
N PRO A 23 -27.95 33.08 -3.73
CA PRO A 23 -29.15 33.22 -2.90
C PRO A 23 -29.25 32.08 -1.90
N GLU A 24 -29.84 32.37 -0.74
CA GLU A 24 -30.00 31.42 0.37
C GLU A 24 -30.85 30.21 -0.03
N GLN A 25 -31.88 30.45 -0.84
CA GLN A 25 -32.68 29.41 -1.46
C GLN A 25 -32.36 29.31 -2.96
N PRO A 26 -31.97 28.12 -3.47
CA PRO A 26 -31.74 27.93 -4.89
C PRO A 26 -33.09 27.96 -5.64
N ARG A 27 -33.09 28.49 -6.88
CA ARG A 27 -34.29 28.51 -7.76
C ARG A 27 -34.89 27.12 -8.02
N ARG A 28 -34.11 26.05 -7.87
CA ARG A 28 -34.57 24.65 -7.93
C ARG A 28 -34.06 23.93 -6.68
N PRO A 29 -34.90 23.68 -5.67
CA PRO A 29 -34.51 23.03 -4.43
C PRO A 29 -34.46 21.50 -4.63
N ILE A 30 -33.52 21.04 -5.44
CA ILE A 30 -33.29 19.60 -5.66
C ILE A 30 -31.87 19.23 -5.25
N SER A 31 -31.72 18.02 -4.69
CA SER A 31 -30.42 17.40 -4.47
C SER A 31 -30.32 16.07 -5.21
N ARG A 32 -29.12 15.73 -5.68
CA ARG A 32 -28.86 14.38 -6.21
C ARG A 32 -28.65 13.44 -5.03
N VAL A 33 -29.41 12.37 -5.00
CA VAL A 33 -29.32 11.32 -3.98
C VAL A 33 -28.98 10.02 -4.67
N ASP A 34 -28.10 9.23 -4.06
CA ASP A 34 -27.78 7.89 -4.55
C ASP A 34 -29.03 6.99 -4.45
N THR A 35 -29.27 6.22 -5.49
CA THR A 35 -30.42 5.30 -5.58
C THR A 35 -30.03 3.94 -5.00
N SER A 36 -30.98 3.20 -4.40
CA SER A 36 -30.72 1.85 -3.87
C SER A 36 -30.19 0.93 -4.97
N SER A 37 -29.48 -0.13 -4.58
CA SER A 37 -28.94 -1.12 -5.53
C SER A 37 -30.04 -1.85 -6.31
N GLU A 38 -31.25 -1.97 -5.76
CA GLU A 38 -32.40 -2.62 -6.40
C GLU A 38 -32.97 -1.80 -7.57
N ASP A 39 -32.88 -0.47 -7.51
CA ASP A 39 -33.34 0.44 -8.56
C ASP A 39 -32.26 0.67 -9.64
N GLN A 40 -31.07 0.08 -9.48
CA GLN A 40 -29.96 0.23 -10.43
C GLN A 40 -30.04 -0.84 -11.52
N ILE A 41 -30.07 -0.39 -12.77
CA ILE A 41 -30.07 -1.30 -13.92
C ILE A 41 -28.63 -1.64 -14.27
N PHE A 42 -28.22 -2.88 -14.01
CA PHE A 42 -26.89 -3.38 -14.37
C PHE A 42 -26.85 -3.75 -15.85
N ILE A 43 -25.79 -3.28 -16.51
CA ILE A 43 -25.49 -3.55 -17.91
C ILE A 43 -24.16 -4.28 -17.94
N ASP A 44 -24.14 -5.47 -18.53
CA ASP A 44 -22.91 -6.22 -18.72
C ASP A 44 -22.03 -5.50 -19.75
N VAL A 45 -20.82 -5.15 -19.33
CA VAL A 45 -19.84 -4.45 -20.16
C VAL A 45 -18.57 -5.28 -20.13
N PRO A 46 -17.97 -5.60 -21.30
CA PRO A 46 -16.70 -6.28 -21.36
C PRO A 46 -15.63 -5.55 -20.54
N ALA A 47 -14.82 -6.30 -19.80
CA ALA A 47 -13.71 -5.73 -19.05
C ALA A 47 -12.68 -5.12 -20.01
N LEU A 48 -12.42 -3.82 -19.86
CA LEU A 48 -11.44 -3.09 -20.67
C LEU A 48 -10.01 -3.18 -20.11
N VAL A 49 -9.90 -3.54 -18.83
CA VAL A 49 -8.65 -3.63 -18.07
C VAL A 49 -8.68 -4.91 -17.24
N SER A 50 -7.50 -5.47 -16.93
CA SER A 50 -7.42 -6.62 -16.02
C SER A 50 -7.90 -6.25 -14.62
N GLU A 51 -8.42 -7.26 -13.91
CA GLU A 51 -8.86 -7.10 -12.52
C GLU A 51 -7.70 -6.68 -11.60
N GLU A 52 -6.50 -7.21 -11.86
CA GLU A 52 -5.27 -6.84 -11.18
C GLU A 52 -4.95 -5.34 -11.32
N LEU A 53 -4.94 -4.81 -12.55
CA LEU A 53 -4.68 -3.39 -12.80
C LEU A 53 -5.75 -2.51 -12.16
N PHE A 54 -7.02 -2.93 -12.24
CA PHE A 54 -8.12 -2.21 -11.61
C PHE A 54 -7.94 -2.15 -10.08
N GLY A 55 -7.58 -3.26 -9.44
CA GLY A 55 -7.32 -3.33 -8.00
C GLY A 55 -6.18 -2.43 -7.55
N VAL A 56 -5.07 -2.40 -8.30
CA VAL A 56 -3.93 -1.49 -8.04
C VAL A 56 -4.38 -0.03 -8.12
N VAL A 57 -5.15 0.34 -9.15
CA VAL A 57 -5.66 1.71 -9.31
C VAL A 57 -6.61 2.11 -8.19
N GLN A 58 -7.54 1.23 -7.79
CA GLN A 58 -8.45 1.51 -6.67
C GLN A 58 -7.69 1.75 -5.36
N THR A 59 -6.67 0.93 -5.09
CA THR A 59 -5.80 1.10 -3.92
C THR A 59 -5.09 2.45 -3.94
N GLN A 60 -4.53 2.84 -5.08
CA GLN A 60 -3.87 4.14 -5.25
C GLN A 60 -4.85 5.31 -5.09
N LEU A 61 -6.07 5.19 -5.62
CA LEU A 61 -7.12 6.21 -5.47
C LEU A 61 -7.55 6.36 -4.02
N GLN A 62 -7.71 5.25 -3.29
CA GLN A 62 -8.04 5.29 -1.87
C GLN A 62 -6.94 5.98 -1.05
N GLU A 63 -5.68 5.67 -1.33
CA GLU A 63 -4.55 6.36 -0.73
C GLU A 63 -4.55 7.85 -1.06
N ASN A 64 -4.80 8.23 -2.32
CA ASN A 64 -4.87 9.62 -2.76
C ASN A 64 -6.02 10.40 -2.10
N ARG A 65 -7.16 9.74 -1.83
CA ARG A 65 -8.29 10.34 -1.08
C ARG A 65 -7.89 10.67 0.35
N GLN A 66 -7.16 9.77 1.01
CA GLN A 66 -6.66 9.99 2.37
C GLN A 66 -5.52 11.03 2.39
N ARG A 67 -4.72 11.06 1.33
CA ARG A 67 -3.46 11.82 1.26
C ARG A 67 -3.36 12.55 -0.06
N ARG A 68 -3.60 13.85 -0.01
CA ARG A 68 -3.35 14.71 -1.18
C ARG A 68 -1.85 14.94 -1.34
N ARG A 69 -1.16 14.01 -2.00
CA ARG A 69 0.29 14.06 -2.26
C ARG A 69 0.67 15.21 -3.18
N ASP A 70 -0.20 15.55 -4.13
CA ASP A 70 0.05 16.60 -5.12
C ASP A 70 -0.78 17.87 -4.90
N ARG A 71 -0.11 19.02 -5.08
CA ARG A 71 -0.74 20.33 -5.06
C ARG A 71 -0.45 21.08 -6.38
N PRO A 72 -1.44 21.78 -6.95
CA PRO A 72 -1.17 22.76 -8.00
C PRO A 72 -0.12 23.74 -7.47
N GLY A 73 1.01 23.88 -8.17
CA GLY A 73 2.17 24.67 -7.74
C GLY A 73 3.31 23.90 -7.07
N GLY A 74 3.26 22.56 -7.03
CA GLY A 74 4.34 21.72 -6.50
C GLY A 74 4.32 21.58 -4.97
N GLY A 75 5.30 20.84 -4.44
CA GLY A 75 5.54 20.78 -3.01
C GLY A 75 6.42 21.94 -2.54
N ARG A 76 6.28 22.36 -1.29
CA ARG A 76 7.19 23.32 -0.65
C ARG A 76 8.33 22.64 0.11
N TYR A 77 8.14 21.39 0.53
CA TYR A 77 9.09 20.63 1.35
C TYR A 77 9.23 19.22 0.79
N LEU A 78 10.42 18.61 0.81
CA LEU A 78 10.74 17.37 0.09
C LEU A 78 9.73 16.26 0.41
N LEU A 79 9.44 16.06 1.70
CA LEU A 79 8.57 14.98 2.18
C LEU A 79 7.09 15.36 2.30
N GLN A 80 6.69 16.52 1.76
CA GLN A 80 5.29 16.95 1.80
C GLN A 80 4.38 15.91 1.13
N GLY A 81 3.41 15.41 1.92
CA GLY A 81 2.47 14.36 1.49
C GLY A 81 2.93 12.93 1.80
N LEU A 82 4.17 12.73 2.28
CA LEU A 82 4.73 11.43 2.64
C LEU A 82 4.84 11.21 4.16
N VAL A 83 4.94 12.30 4.93
CA VAL A 83 5.13 12.22 6.39
C VAL A 83 3.81 11.91 7.11
N VAL A 84 3.84 10.89 7.97
CA VAL A 84 2.71 10.38 8.75
C VAL A 84 3.11 10.24 10.20
N CYS A 85 2.21 10.55 11.13
CA CYS A 85 2.42 10.28 12.54
C CYS A 85 2.16 8.79 12.85
N LYS A 86 3.15 8.08 13.38
CA LYS A 86 3.01 6.67 13.76
C LYS A 86 1.94 6.46 14.86
N ARG A 87 1.78 7.44 15.75
CA ARG A 87 0.86 7.34 16.91
C ARG A 87 -0.62 7.43 16.57
N CYS A 88 -0.99 8.35 15.67
CA CYS A 88 -2.40 8.63 15.37
C CYS A 88 -2.75 8.42 13.90
N GLY A 89 -1.81 7.99 13.05
CA GLY A 89 -2.02 7.72 11.62
C GLY A 89 -2.25 8.95 10.73
N TYR A 90 -2.48 10.13 11.31
CA TYR A 90 -2.68 11.37 10.55
C TYR A 90 -1.40 11.83 9.83
N GLY A 91 -1.58 12.48 8.68
CA GLY A 91 -0.49 13.13 7.95
C GLY A 91 0.08 14.34 8.69
N CYS A 92 1.38 14.53 8.54
CA CYS A 92 2.08 15.72 9.03
C CYS A 92 2.16 16.79 7.92
N TYR A 93 1.96 18.05 8.29
CA TYR A 93 2.10 19.18 7.37
C TYR A 93 3.30 20.05 7.73
N GLY A 94 3.87 20.73 6.75
CA GLY A 94 4.96 21.67 6.97
C GLY A 94 4.46 23.01 7.50
N LYS A 95 4.89 23.37 8.71
CA LYS A 95 4.56 24.61 9.42
C LYS A 95 5.79 25.54 9.40
N PRO A 96 5.79 26.60 8.57
CA PRO A 96 6.88 27.57 8.59
C PRO A 96 6.86 28.36 9.90
N VAL A 97 8.03 28.72 10.41
CA VAL A 97 8.15 29.67 11.53
C VAL A 97 7.85 31.08 11.02
N SER A 98 7.15 31.87 11.83
CA SER A 98 6.85 33.26 11.48
C SER A 98 8.14 34.10 11.43
N ARG A 99 8.18 35.11 10.54
CA ARG A 99 9.35 36.01 10.43
C ARG A 99 9.68 36.73 11.74
N ALA A 100 8.66 37.08 12.52
CA ALA A 100 8.83 37.69 13.84
C ALA A 100 9.53 36.73 14.82
N SER A 101 9.13 35.45 14.83
CA SER A 101 9.75 34.44 15.69
C SER A 101 11.15 34.02 15.22
N ALA A 102 11.47 34.20 13.93
CA ALA A 102 12.78 33.89 13.37
C ALA A 102 13.89 34.88 13.81
N LYS A 103 13.54 36.05 14.35
CA LYS A 103 14.50 37.06 14.87
C LYS A 103 15.68 37.34 13.92
N GLY A 104 15.40 37.49 12.62
CA GLY A 104 16.42 37.74 11.59
C GLY A 104 17.25 36.52 11.15
N LYS A 105 17.01 35.33 11.72
CA LYS A 105 17.62 34.07 11.27
C LYS A 105 16.88 33.49 10.06
N ILE A 106 17.55 32.59 9.34
CA ILE A 106 16.98 31.88 8.19
C ILE A 106 15.68 31.18 8.65
N PRO A 107 14.53 31.45 7.98
CA PRO A 107 13.26 30.86 8.37
C PRO A 107 13.28 29.34 8.12
N TYR A 108 13.18 28.56 9.18
CA TYR A 108 13.01 27.10 9.11
C TYR A 108 11.54 26.72 9.24
N ALA A 109 11.21 25.47 8.92
CA ALA A 109 9.88 24.91 9.04
C ALA A 109 9.92 23.59 9.83
N TYR A 110 8.75 23.16 10.28
CA TYR A 110 8.58 21.89 11.00
C TYR A 110 7.53 21.02 10.33
N TYR A 111 7.76 19.72 10.25
CA TYR A 111 6.69 18.75 10.10
C TYR A 111 5.93 18.61 11.42
N ARG A 112 4.64 18.94 11.39
CA ARG A 112 3.74 18.88 12.54
C ARG A 112 2.57 17.95 12.25
N CYS A 113 2.28 17.07 13.20
CA CYS A 113 1.13 16.17 13.13
C CYS A 113 -0.18 16.95 13.11
N THR A 114 -1.07 16.61 12.17
CA THR A 114 -2.42 17.20 12.12
C THR A 114 -3.21 16.91 13.39
N GLY A 115 -3.05 15.73 13.99
CA GLY A 115 -3.72 15.32 15.24
C GLY A 115 -3.38 16.20 16.46
N SER A 116 -2.30 16.98 16.40
CA SER A 116 -1.90 17.90 17.47
C SER A 116 -2.57 19.27 17.40
N ASP A 117 -3.36 19.52 16.36
CA ASP A 117 -4.08 20.77 16.16
C ASP A 117 -5.47 20.70 16.79
N ALA A 118 -5.54 21.06 18.08
CA ALA A 118 -6.77 21.06 18.90
C ALA A 118 -7.97 21.73 18.22
N TYR A 119 -7.75 22.85 17.52
CA TYR A 119 -8.81 23.61 16.85
C TYR A 119 -9.53 22.81 15.74
N ARG A 120 -8.92 21.72 15.23
CA ARG A 120 -9.52 20.84 14.22
C ARG A 120 -10.42 19.76 14.83
N PHE A 121 -10.33 19.54 16.15
CA PHE A 121 -11.00 18.45 16.85
C PHE A 121 -11.73 18.98 18.09
N GLY A 122 -12.54 20.03 17.91
CA GLY A 122 -13.39 20.56 18.98
C GLY A 122 -12.63 21.15 20.18
N GLY A 123 -11.37 21.55 20.01
CA GLY A 123 -10.56 22.13 21.08
C GLY A 123 -9.69 21.12 21.84
N GLN A 124 -9.78 19.81 21.55
CA GLN A 124 -8.97 18.78 22.18
C GLN A 124 -7.88 18.26 21.23
N ARG A 125 -6.67 18.03 21.75
CA ARG A 125 -5.61 17.39 20.96
C ARG A 125 -5.84 15.88 20.93
N LEU A 126 -5.71 15.28 19.75
CA LEU A 126 -5.72 13.83 19.57
C LEU A 126 -4.29 13.24 19.64
N CYS A 127 -3.26 14.06 19.50
CA CYS A 127 -1.87 13.61 19.47
C CYS A 127 -0.91 14.63 20.09
N TRP A 128 0.09 14.14 20.83
CA TRP A 128 1.15 14.95 21.46
C TRP A 128 2.53 14.74 20.83
N ASN A 129 2.58 14.12 19.64
CA ASN A 129 3.84 13.84 18.97
C ASN A 129 4.62 15.15 18.69
N GLN A 130 5.95 15.08 18.80
CA GLN A 130 6.81 16.24 18.63
C GLN A 130 6.89 16.66 17.16
N GLN A 131 7.13 17.95 16.94
CA GLN A 131 7.33 18.50 15.61
C GLN A 131 8.80 18.39 15.22
N ILE A 132 9.09 17.94 14.01
CA ILE A 132 10.46 17.70 13.54
C ILE A 132 10.84 18.76 12.51
N ARG A 133 12.07 19.28 12.59
CA ARG A 133 12.59 20.26 11.63
C ARG A 133 12.63 19.67 10.22
N THR A 134 12.12 20.42 9.24
CA THR A 134 12.01 19.95 7.85
C THR A 134 13.38 19.70 7.23
N ASP A 135 14.36 20.56 7.46
CA ASP A 135 15.72 20.43 6.92
C ASP A 135 16.44 19.18 7.42
N ILE A 136 16.29 18.86 8.71
CA ILE A 136 16.88 17.66 9.31
C ILE A 136 16.23 16.40 8.74
N LEU A 137 14.90 16.35 8.70
CA LEU A 137 14.18 15.17 8.22
C LEU A 137 14.37 14.97 6.71
N ASP A 138 14.28 16.04 5.92
CA ASP A 138 14.47 15.98 4.47
C ASP A 138 15.88 15.51 4.11
N ALA A 139 16.92 16.00 4.80
CA ALA A 139 18.29 15.56 4.60
C ALA A 139 18.48 14.09 4.99
N ALA A 140 17.97 13.66 6.15
CA ALA A 140 18.10 12.28 6.61
C ALA A 140 17.40 11.28 5.68
N VAL A 141 16.20 11.60 5.20
CA VAL A 141 15.48 10.74 4.25
C VAL A 141 16.17 10.74 2.89
N TRP A 142 16.65 11.89 2.42
CA TRP A 142 17.41 11.94 1.17
C TRP A 142 18.69 11.11 1.24
N GLU A 143 19.41 11.17 2.36
CA GLU A 143 20.59 10.35 2.58
C GLU A 143 20.29 8.86 2.52
N ASP A 144 19.26 8.39 3.24
CA ASP A 144 18.88 6.98 3.24
C ASP A 144 18.44 6.52 1.84
N VAL A 145 17.75 7.39 1.08
CA VAL A 145 17.43 7.12 -0.33
C VAL A 145 18.69 7.01 -1.19
N ARG A 146 19.68 7.90 -1.03
CA ARG A 146 20.94 7.80 -1.79
C ARG A 146 21.70 6.52 -1.45
N GLN A 147 21.77 6.16 -0.18
CA GLN A 147 22.43 4.93 0.25
C GLN A 147 21.70 3.69 -0.27
N LEU A 148 20.36 3.68 -0.24
CA LEU A 148 19.57 2.61 -0.83
C LEU A 148 19.85 2.42 -2.33
N LEU A 149 20.00 3.53 -3.06
CA LEU A 149 20.34 3.49 -4.47
C LEU A 149 21.78 3.06 -4.73
N SER A 150 22.71 3.37 -3.82
CA SER A 150 24.10 2.96 -3.92
C SER A 150 24.30 1.48 -3.56
N GLU A 151 23.46 0.96 -2.66
CA GLU A 151 23.51 -0.43 -2.19
C GLU A 151 22.11 -1.08 -2.24
N PRO A 152 21.60 -1.43 -3.44
CA PRO A 152 20.27 -2.05 -3.60
C PRO A 152 20.11 -3.37 -2.82
N GLU A 153 21.22 -4.10 -2.62
CA GLU A 153 21.26 -5.35 -1.85
C GLU A 153 20.88 -5.17 -0.37
N ARG A 154 20.91 -3.95 0.18
CA ARG A 154 20.36 -3.68 1.53
C ARG A 154 18.88 -4.05 1.64
N VAL A 155 18.12 -3.97 0.55
CA VAL A 155 16.72 -4.43 0.51
C VAL A 155 16.64 -5.94 0.72
N ARG A 156 17.55 -6.70 0.10
CA ARG A 156 17.65 -8.15 0.29
C ARG A 156 17.96 -8.48 1.74
N THR A 157 18.98 -7.87 2.32
CA THR A 157 19.39 -8.15 3.70
C THR A 157 18.28 -7.80 4.70
N GLU A 158 17.60 -6.68 4.51
CA GLU A 158 16.49 -6.27 5.39
C GLU A 158 15.27 -7.17 5.23
N TYR A 159 15.04 -7.71 4.04
CA TYR A 159 14.00 -8.71 3.80
C TYR A 159 14.34 -10.07 4.40
N GLU A 160 15.55 -10.59 4.16
CA GLU A 160 16.04 -11.86 4.70
C GLU A 160 15.98 -11.84 6.24
N ARG A 161 16.33 -10.71 6.85
CA ARG A 161 16.19 -10.48 8.29
C ARG A 161 14.74 -10.65 8.79
N ARG A 162 13.74 -10.30 7.98
CA ARG A 162 12.31 -10.36 8.36
C ARG A 162 11.66 -11.71 8.13
N LEU A 163 12.13 -12.46 7.13
CA LEU A 163 11.51 -13.71 6.67
C LEU A 163 12.16 -15.00 7.18
N HIS A 164 13.28 -14.90 7.91
CA HIS A 164 14.02 -15.97 8.61
C HIS A 164 15.18 -16.61 7.82
N GLY A 165 16.08 -17.21 8.61
CA GLY A 165 17.45 -17.63 8.28
C GLY A 165 17.60 -18.67 7.17
N PRO A 166 18.85 -19.10 6.91
CA PRO A 166 19.26 -19.69 5.64
C PRO A 166 18.60 -21.05 5.42
N ALA A 167 17.88 -21.21 4.32
CA ALA A 167 17.34 -22.50 3.89
C ALA A 167 17.69 -22.80 2.43
N ALA A 168 17.99 -24.07 2.18
CA ALA A 168 18.48 -24.61 0.93
C ALA A 168 17.43 -24.62 -0.21
N GLY A 169 17.92 -24.77 -1.44
CA GLY A 169 17.21 -24.43 -2.67
C GLY A 169 15.81 -25.08 -2.87
N PRO A 170 14.78 -24.30 -3.22
CA PRO A 170 13.37 -24.71 -3.17
C PRO A 170 12.93 -25.74 -4.23
N ASP A 171 13.53 -25.75 -5.42
CA ASP A 171 13.00 -26.51 -6.57
C ASP A 171 13.16 -28.04 -6.44
N ARG A 172 14.24 -28.53 -5.81
CA ARG A 172 14.44 -29.98 -5.60
C ARG A 172 13.52 -30.54 -4.52
N GLU A 173 13.29 -29.76 -3.46
CA GLU A 173 12.46 -30.18 -2.33
C GLU A 173 10.98 -30.19 -2.69
N VAL A 174 10.48 -29.19 -3.43
CA VAL A 174 9.10 -29.17 -3.96
C VAL A 174 8.85 -30.36 -4.89
N LYS A 175 9.81 -30.71 -5.77
CA LYS A 175 9.70 -31.90 -6.63
C LYS A 175 9.64 -33.20 -5.82
N HIS A 176 10.42 -33.30 -4.75
CA HIS A 176 10.39 -34.45 -3.85
C HIS A 176 9.05 -34.57 -3.10
N LEU A 177 8.56 -33.47 -2.53
CA LEU A 177 7.26 -33.42 -1.84
C LEU A 177 6.11 -33.78 -2.78
N ASN A 178 6.10 -33.25 -4.00
CA ASN A 178 5.09 -33.59 -5.01
C ASN A 178 5.10 -35.09 -5.36
N LYS A 179 6.28 -35.71 -5.45
CA LYS A 179 6.40 -37.16 -5.65
C LYS A 179 5.82 -37.95 -4.46
N MET A 180 6.08 -37.52 -3.23
CA MET A 180 5.50 -38.14 -2.03
C MET A 180 3.98 -37.99 -1.99
N ILE A 181 3.45 -36.80 -2.29
CA ILE A 181 2.02 -36.52 -2.40
C ILE A 181 1.37 -37.46 -3.43
N ALA A 182 1.96 -37.58 -4.63
CA ALA A 182 1.45 -38.45 -5.68
C ALA A 182 1.43 -39.93 -5.24
N ASN A 183 2.45 -40.38 -4.53
CA ASN A 183 2.51 -41.75 -4.00
C ASN A 183 1.43 -42.01 -2.93
N ILE A 184 1.19 -41.06 -2.03
CA ILE A 184 0.13 -41.18 -1.01
C ILE A 184 -1.26 -41.12 -1.65
N LYS A 185 -1.49 -40.27 -2.65
CA LYS A 185 -2.76 -40.25 -3.41
C LYS A 185 -3.03 -41.60 -4.09
N LYS A 186 -2.02 -42.19 -4.72
CA LYS A 186 -2.12 -43.55 -5.31
C LYS A 186 -2.40 -44.62 -4.25
N MET A 187 -1.78 -44.53 -3.07
CA MET A 187 -2.05 -45.45 -1.96
C MET A 187 -3.49 -45.31 -1.47
N ILE A 188 -4.00 -44.08 -1.32
CA ILE A 188 -5.38 -43.79 -0.94
C ILE A 188 -6.36 -44.40 -1.94
N SER A 189 -6.14 -44.21 -3.24
CA SER A 189 -6.98 -44.83 -4.28
C SER A 189 -7.01 -46.36 -4.14
N ARG A 190 -5.84 -47.00 -3.99
CA ARG A 190 -5.76 -48.45 -3.80
C ARG A 190 -6.45 -48.96 -2.53
N LEU A 191 -6.38 -48.18 -1.43
CA LEU A 191 -7.10 -48.52 -0.21
C LEU A 191 -8.62 -48.48 -0.42
N ILE A 192 -9.12 -47.48 -1.18
CA ILE A 192 -10.53 -47.34 -1.51
C ILE A 192 -10.98 -48.51 -2.40
N ASP A 193 -10.20 -48.84 -3.44
CA ASP A 193 -10.50 -49.95 -4.35
C ASP A 193 -10.55 -51.29 -3.59
N ALA A 194 -9.56 -51.57 -2.73
CA ALA A 194 -9.52 -52.80 -1.93
C ALA A 194 -10.70 -52.93 -0.94
N TYR A 195 -11.19 -51.81 -0.38
CA TYR A 195 -12.42 -51.82 0.43
C TYR A 195 -13.67 -52.03 -0.43
N GLY A 196 -13.74 -51.42 -1.62
CA GLY A 196 -14.83 -51.60 -2.57
C GLY A 196 -14.95 -53.03 -3.11
N ASP A 197 -13.81 -53.69 -3.30
CA ASP A 197 -13.71 -55.10 -3.75
C ASP A 197 -13.93 -56.11 -2.61
N GLY A 198 -14.16 -55.65 -1.37
CA GLY A 198 -14.40 -56.52 -0.21
C GLY A 198 -13.15 -57.23 0.31
N LEU A 199 -11.95 -56.78 -0.06
CA LEU A 199 -10.67 -57.35 0.40
C LEU A 199 -10.25 -56.84 1.79
N LEU A 200 -10.95 -55.84 2.34
CA LEU A 200 -10.67 -55.22 3.62
C LEU A 200 -11.96 -54.99 4.42
N ASP A 201 -11.90 -55.29 5.71
CA ASP A 201 -12.96 -54.92 6.65
C ASP A 201 -12.85 -53.45 7.07
N LYS A 202 -13.98 -52.88 7.50
CA LYS A 202 -14.07 -51.48 7.93
C LYS A 202 -13.06 -51.14 9.04
N SER A 203 -12.87 -52.04 10.01
CA SER A 203 -11.93 -51.87 11.13
C SER A 203 -10.46 -51.77 10.69
N GLU A 204 -10.10 -52.36 9.55
CA GLU A 204 -8.75 -52.28 8.98
C GLU A 204 -8.58 -51.09 8.03
N PHE A 205 -9.65 -50.74 7.31
CA PHE A 205 -9.66 -49.64 6.34
C PHE A 205 -9.63 -48.27 7.03
N GLU A 206 -10.51 -48.04 8.00
CA GLU A 206 -10.71 -46.74 8.67
C GLU A 206 -9.42 -46.14 9.28
N PRO A 207 -8.61 -46.86 10.07
CA PRO A 207 -7.36 -46.29 10.61
C PRO A 207 -6.31 -46.01 9.51
N ARG A 208 -6.25 -46.84 8.46
CA ARG A 208 -5.28 -46.69 7.36
C ARG A 208 -5.60 -45.48 6.48
N ILE A 209 -6.88 -45.27 6.15
CA ILE A 209 -7.30 -44.13 5.34
C ILE A 209 -7.16 -42.81 6.09
N LEU A 210 -7.45 -42.78 7.40
CA LEU A 210 -7.27 -41.59 8.24
C LEU A 210 -5.79 -41.20 8.32
N ALA A 211 -4.90 -42.13 8.64
CA ALA A 211 -3.46 -41.87 8.69
C ALA A 211 -2.89 -41.43 7.34
N ALA A 212 -3.36 -42.02 6.23
CA ALA A 212 -2.94 -41.64 4.89
C ALA A 212 -3.41 -40.22 4.53
N ARG A 213 -4.64 -39.83 4.89
CA ARG A 213 -5.18 -38.48 4.68
C ARG A 213 -4.48 -37.43 5.54
N GLU A 214 -4.19 -37.74 6.79
CA GLU A 214 -3.42 -36.83 7.67
C GLU A 214 -2.02 -36.58 7.11
N ARG A 215 -1.33 -37.65 6.69
CA ARG A 215 -0.01 -37.53 6.05
C ARG A 215 -0.07 -36.75 4.74
N LEU A 216 -1.13 -36.92 3.95
CA LEU A 216 -1.35 -36.15 2.73
C LEU A 216 -1.51 -34.66 3.04
N ALA A 217 -2.37 -34.31 4.00
CA ALA A 217 -2.61 -32.93 4.40
C ALA A 217 -1.32 -32.25 4.89
N LYS A 218 -0.50 -32.96 5.67
CA LYS A 218 0.80 -32.47 6.13
C LYS A 218 1.74 -32.17 4.96
N LEU A 219 1.91 -33.12 4.03
CA LEU A 219 2.78 -32.95 2.87
C LEU A 219 2.29 -31.85 1.92
N GLU A 220 0.98 -31.72 1.73
CA GLU A 220 0.38 -30.63 0.93
C GLU A 220 0.59 -29.27 1.59
N GLY A 221 0.50 -29.18 2.92
CA GLY A 221 0.81 -27.97 3.68
C GLY A 221 2.29 -27.56 3.56
N GLU A 222 3.21 -28.51 3.73
CA GLU A 222 4.65 -28.28 3.54
C GLU A 222 4.96 -27.84 2.11
N CYS A 223 4.39 -28.50 1.10
CA CYS A 223 4.59 -28.14 -0.31
C CYS A 223 4.09 -26.73 -0.62
N ARG A 224 2.91 -26.36 -0.10
CA ARG A 224 2.36 -25.00 -0.26
C ARG A 224 3.27 -23.95 0.37
N GLN A 225 3.72 -24.17 1.60
CA GLN A 225 4.63 -23.25 2.28
C GLN A 225 5.91 -23.02 1.46
N ARG A 226 6.52 -24.07 0.92
CA ARG A 226 7.76 -23.94 0.12
C ARG A 226 7.52 -23.24 -1.23
N LEU A 227 6.35 -23.43 -1.83
CA LEU A 227 5.97 -22.70 -3.04
C LEU A 227 5.78 -21.21 -2.75
N ASP A 228 5.14 -20.88 -1.63
CA ASP A 228 4.94 -19.49 -1.21
C ASP A 228 6.28 -18.80 -0.91
N GLU A 229 7.21 -19.48 -0.20
CA GLU A 229 8.57 -19.01 0.07
C GLU A 229 9.37 -18.77 -1.23
N ALA A 230 9.28 -19.71 -2.19
CA ALA A 230 9.97 -19.57 -3.48
C ALA A 230 9.39 -18.43 -4.34
N ALA A 231 8.06 -18.26 -4.32
CA ALA A 231 7.39 -17.16 -5.01
C ALA A 231 7.84 -15.81 -4.43
N GLN A 232 7.85 -15.72 -3.11
CA GLN A 232 8.36 -14.57 -2.35
C GLN A 232 9.81 -14.22 -2.68
N GLU A 233 10.70 -15.22 -2.77
CA GLU A 233 12.10 -15.02 -3.16
C GLU A 233 12.24 -14.55 -4.63
N SER A 234 11.41 -15.07 -5.53
CA SER A 234 11.42 -14.65 -6.94
C SER A 234 10.94 -13.20 -7.12
N GLU A 235 9.88 -12.82 -6.39
CA GLU A 235 9.35 -11.45 -6.37
C GLU A 235 10.41 -10.46 -5.88
N LEU A 236 11.11 -10.82 -4.80
CA LEU A 236 12.24 -10.01 -4.32
C LEU A 236 13.32 -9.78 -5.37
N ARG A 237 13.76 -10.85 -6.03
CA ARG A 237 14.84 -10.76 -7.01
C ARG A 237 14.45 -9.82 -8.14
N LEU A 238 13.19 -9.85 -8.55
CA LEU A 238 12.64 -8.90 -9.52
C LEU A 238 12.68 -7.46 -8.98
N VAL A 239 12.26 -7.23 -7.74
CA VAL A 239 12.28 -5.89 -7.13
C VAL A 239 13.70 -5.35 -7.01
N ILE A 240 14.66 -6.17 -6.57
CA ILE A 240 16.07 -5.77 -6.47
C ILE A 240 16.62 -5.41 -7.85
N GLY A 241 16.39 -6.25 -8.87
CA GLY A 241 16.84 -5.95 -10.24
C GLY A 241 16.26 -4.66 -10.80
N GLN A 242 15.00 -4.36 -10.50
CA GLN A 242 14.39 -3.08 -10.88
C GLN A 242 14.95 -1.89 -10.10
N LEU A 243 15.26 -2.06 -8.82
CA LEU A 243 15.90 -1.03 -8.01
C LEU A 243 17.33 -0.75 -8.52
N GLU A 244 18.08 -1.78 -8.90
CA GLU A 244 19.39 -1.64 -9.55
C GLU A 244 19.29 -0.90 -10.88
N GLU A 245 18.29 -1.22 -11.69
CA GLU A 245 18.06 -0.52 -12.95
C GLU A 245 17.70 0.95 -12.71
N PHE A 246 16.82 1.23 -11.75
CA PHE A 246 16.48 2.58 -11.31
C PHE A 246 17.73 3.33 -10.83
N ALA A 247 18.51 2.71 -9.95
CA ALA A 247 19.74 3.29 -9.40
C ALA A 247 20.75 3.62 -10.50
N ARG A 248 20.90 2.75 -11.49
CA ARG A 248 21.77 2.97 -12.65
C ARG A 248 21.33 4.19 -13.45
N ARG A 249 20.03 4.29 -13.77
CA ARG A 249 19.47 5.45 -14.51
C ARG A 249 19.68 6.75 -13.74
N VAL A 250 19.33 6.78 -12.45
CA VAL A 250 19.48 7.98 -11.61
C VAL A 250 20.95 8.37 -11.43
N SER A 251 21.85 7.41 -11.25
CA SER A 251 23.29 7.69 -11.04
C SER A 251 23.99 8.15 -12.31
N GLN A 252 23.55 7.70 -13.49
CA GLN A 252 24.07 8.15 -14.79
C GLN A 252 23.63 9.58 -15.12
N GLU A 253 22.45 9.99 -14.67
CA GLU A 253 21.85 11.29 -15.02
C GLU A 253 22.12 12.39 -13.98
N LEU A 254 22.40 12.07 -12.72
CA LEU A 254 22.33 13.05 -11.61
C LEU A 254 23.50 12.91 -10.61
N GLN A 255 24.62 13.60 -10.87
CA GLN A 255 25.69 13.81 -9.88
C GLN A 255 25.21 14.70 -8.71
N GLU A 256 24.43 15.74 -9.01
CA GLU A 256 23.70 16.54 -8.03
C GLU A 256 22.29 16.88 -8.54
N PRO A 257 21.26 16.10 -8.17
CA PRO A 257 19.90 16.38 -8.61
C PRO A 257 19.39 17.70 -8.05
N ASP A 258 18.66 18.45 -8.88
CA ASP A 258 17.94 19.64 -8.44
C ASP A 258 16.82 19.27 -7.44
N TRP A 259 16.21 20.28 -6.81
CA TRP A 259 15.19 20.02 -5.79
C TRP A 259 13.96 19.25 -6.33
N ASN A 260 13.56 19.51 -7.58
CA ASN A 260 12.40 18.85 -8.19
C ASN A 260 12.70 17.38 -8.46
N THR A 261 13.85 17.08 -9.04
CA THR A 261 14.28 15.70 -9.30
C THR A 261 14.46 14.93 -8.00
N ARG A 262 15.06 15.53 -6.96
CA ARG A 262 15.13 14.89 -5.62
C ARG A 262 13.75 14.49 -5.12
N ARG A 263 12.77 15.39 -5.28
CA ARG A 263 11.38 15.13 -4.86
C ARG A 263 10.74 14.00 -5.66
N GLU A 264 10.96 13.95 -6.97
CA GLU A 264 10.43 12.90 -7.83
C GLU A 264 11.00 11.53 -7.44
N VAL A 265 12.32 11.43 -7.28
CA VAL A 265 13.00 10.21 -6.82
C VAL A 265 12.47 9.75 -5.47
N VAL A 266 12.38 10.66 -4.49
CA VAL A 266 11.85 10.33 -3.15
C VAL A 266 10.40 9.85 -3.24
N ARG A 267 9.56 10.46 -4.07
CA ARG A 267 8.17 10.03 -4.22
C ARG A 267 8.03 8.68 -4.91
N ALA A 268 8.91 8.38 -5.86
CA ALA A 268 8.94 7.11 -6.56
C ALA A 268 9.31 5.98 -5.59
N LEU A 269 10.32 6.17 -4.74
CA LEU A 269 10.86 5.13 -3.86
C LEU A 269 10.18 5.07 -2.49
N VAL A 270 9.78 6.21 -1.91
CA VAL A 270 9.24 6.27 -0.55
C VAL A 270 7.71 6.22 -0.59
N LYS A 271 7.14 5.19 0.06
CA LYS A 271 5.70 5.06 0.28
C LYS A 271 5.22 6.04 1.34
N LYS A 272 5.87 6.06 2.51
CA LYS A 272 5.57 6.97 3.62
C LYS A 272 6.76 7.07 4.57
N VAL A 273 6.81 8.16 5.32
CA VAL A 273 7.78 8.38 6.41
C VAL A 273 6.99 8.48 7.71
N GLU A 274 7.15 7.50 8.60
CA GLU A 274 6.46 7.49 9.89
C GLU A 274 7.33 8.16 10.95
N ILE A 275 6.78 9.18 11.60
CA ILE A 275 7.41 9.87 12.72
C ILE A 275 6.82 9.35 14.03
N ASP A 276 7.68 8.87 14.92
CA ASP A 276 7.40 8.64 16.34
C ASP A 276 8.24 9.61 17.20
N GLU A 277 8.13 9.50 18.52
CA GLU A 277 8.83 10.42 19.45
C GLU A 277 10.36 10.33 19.39
N ARG A 278 10.91 9.14 19.09
CA ARG A 278 12.37 8.89 19.12
C ARG A 278 12.92 8.24 17.86
N GLU A 279 12.05 7.87 16.92
CA GLU A 279 12.44 7.15 15.71
C GLU A 279 11.68 7.67 14.49
N VAL A 280 12.36 7.61 13.36
CA VAL A 280 11.76 7.81 12.04
C VAL A 280 11.87 6.52 11.28
N ARG A 281 10.75 6.07 10.74
CA ARG A 281 10.67 4.84 9.96
C ARG A 281 10.36 5.19 8.52
N ILE A 282 11.28 4.88 7.61
CA ILE A 282 11.06 5.07 6.18
C ILE A 282 10.46 3.77 5.63
N VAL A 283 9.34 3.91 4.93
CA VAL A 283 8.63 2.80 4.29
C VAL A 283 8.80 2.96 2.79
N TYR A 284 9.51 2.03 2.16
CA TYR A 284 9.76 2.04 0.72
C TYR A 284 8.64 1.38 -0.08
N ARG A 285 8.53 1.73 -1.36
CA ARG A 285 7.71 1.03 -2.34
C ARG A 285 8.51 -0.16 -2.86
N VAL A 286 7.99 -1.35 -2.60
CA VAL A 286 8.50 -2.63 -3.10
C VAL A 286 7.44 -3.08 -4.11
N SER A 287 7.40 -2.46 -5.29
CA SER A 287 6.35 -2.70 -6.29
C SER A 287 6.97 -2.58 -7.68
N PRO A 288 6.48 -3.36 -8.66
CA PRO A 288 7.13 -3.47 -9.95
C PRO A 288 7.06 -2.13 -10.68
N SER A 289 8.23 -1.60 -11.05
CA SER A 289 8.42 -0.36 -11.81
C SER A 289 8.03 0.95 -11.10
N PRO A 290 9.01 1.73 -10.62
CA PRO A 290 8.83 3.13 -10.25
C PRO A 290 8.51 4.05 -11.46
N PHE A 291 8.58 3.52 -12.69
CA PHE A 291 8.60 4.29 -13.94
C PHE A 291 7.64 3.76 -15.02
N GLU A 292 6.48 3.22 -14.67
CA GLU A 292 5.39 3.34 -15.65
C GLU A 292 5.09 4.84 -15.77
N GLY A 293 5.47 5.42 -16.91
CA GLY A 293 5.21 6.80 -17.23
C GLY A 293 3.72 7.05 -17.09
N GLY A 294 3.33 7.71 -16.00
CA GLY A 294 1.96 8.18 -15.85
C GLY A 294 1.62 9.03 -17.07
N PRO A 295 0.38 8.95 -17.60
CA PRO A 295 -0.01 9.75 -18.74
C PRO A 295 0.36 11.21 -18.49
N GLN A 296 1.00 11.85 -19.48
CA GLN A 296 1.39 13.26 -19.42
C GLN A 296 0.22 14.07 -18.86
N GLN A 297 0.55 14.96 -17.93
CA GLN A 297 -0.35 15.66 -17.01
C GLN A 297 -1.44 16.47 -17.75
N GLY A 298 -2.45 15.79 -18.26
CA GLY A 298 -3.68 16.36 -18.74
C GLY A 298 -4.58 16.62 -17.54
N TYR A 299 -4.90 17.89 -17.29
CA TYR A 299 -5.92 18.27 -16.33
C TYR A 299 -7.27 17.69 -16.76
N LEU A 300 -7.62 16.50 -16.27
CA LEU A 300 -8.98 15.97 -16.41
C LEU A 300 -9.88 16.72 -15.42
N GLN A 301 -10.52 17.78 -15.91
CA GLN A 301 -11.44 18.65 -15.16
C GLN A 301 -12.80 17.98 -14.81
N HIS A 302 -12.88 16.65 -14.86
CA HIS A 302 -14.14 15.92 -14.81
C HIS A 302 -14.09 14.76 -13.81
N CYS A 303 -13.84 15.06 -12.53
CA CYS A 303 -14.11 14.12 -11.45
C CYS A 303 -14.94 14.82 -10.37
N TRP A 304 -16.26 14.72 -10.52
CA TRP A 304 -17.21 15.06 -9.48
C TRP A 304 -17.21 13.94 -8.44
N GLY A 305 -16.90 14.28 -7.18
CA GLY A 305 -16.80 13.33 -6.09
C GLY A 305 -18.07 12.49 -5.93
N ARG A 306 -17.90 11.17 -5.77
CA ARG A 306 -18.94 10.25 -5.30
C ARG A 306 -18.60 9.74 -3.91
N GLY A 307 -19.65 9.57 -3.12
CA GLY A 307 -19.64 9.18 -1.72
C GLY A 307 -19.14 7.77 -1.47
N ASN A 308 -19.00 7.50 -0.17
CA ASN A 308 -18.64 6.21 0.43
C ASN A 308 -19.63 5.12 0.04
N ASP A 309 -19.10 4.00 -0.43
CA ASP A 309 -19.60 2.67 -0.10
C ASP A 309 -18.41 1.82 0.32
N GLU A 310 -18.52 1.18 1.49
CA GLU A 310 -17.58 0.17 1.98
C GLU A 310 -17.71 -1.06 1.09
N VAL A 311 -16.67 -1.35 0.31
CA VAL A 311 -16.49 -2.68 -0.26
C VAL A 311 -15.46 -3.39 0.61
N VAL A 312 -15.95 -4.34 1.41
CA VAL A 312 -15.11 -5.33 2.10
C VAL A 312 -14.58 -6.28 1.03
N ILE A 313 -13.31 -6.11 0.64
CA ILE A 313 -12.58 -7.11 -0.14
C ILE A 313 -11.63 -7.83 0.83
N THR A 314 -11.95 -9.09 1.08
CA THR A 314 -11.15 -10.02 1.87
C THR A 314 -9.80 -10.28 1.22
N GLY A 315 -8.74 -9.99 1.97
CA GLY A 315 -7.42 -10.64 2.01
C GLY A 315 -6.77 -11.08 0.70
N TRP A 316 -5.81 -10.28 0.22
CA TRP A 316 -4.76 -10.67 -0.73
C TRP A 316 -3.40 -10.16 -0.21
N PRO A 317 -2.29 -10.84 -0.53
CA PRO A 317 -1.09 -10.87 0.31
C PRO A 317 -0.44 -9.50 0.38
N THR A 318 -0.09 -9.14 1.62
CA THR A 318 0.58 -7.88 1.93
C THR A 318 2.02 -8.00 1.43
N ILE A 319 2.34 -7.30 0.34
CA ILE A 319 3.72 -7.20 -0.15
C ILE A 319 4.62 -6.73 1.00
N PRO A 320 5.74 -7.42 1.30
CA PRO A 320 6.60 -7.07 2.42
C PRO A 320 7.21 -5.68 2.21
N LEU A 321 6.82 -4.76 3.09
CA LEU A 321 7.38 -3.43 3.16
C LEU A 321 8.82 -3.53 3.69
N ALA A 322 9.80 -3.16 2.87
CA ALA A 322 11.13 -2.84 3.37
C ALA A 322 11.02 -1.62 4.30
N VAL A 323 11.45 -1.80 5.53
CA VAL A 323 11.39 -0.77 6.57
C VAL A 323 12.78 -0.63 7.15
N LEU A 324 13.28 0.60 7.10
CA LEU A 324 14.54 0.96 7.71
C LEU A 324 14.23 1.93 8.87
N ASN A 325 14.84 1.65 10.03
CA ASN A 325 14.71 2.46 11.22
C ASN A 325 15.88 3.44 11.27
N LEU A 326 15.58 4.74 11.24
CA LEU A 326 16.55 5.79 11.54
C LEU A 326 16.35 6.22 13.00
N LYS A 327 17.38 6.03 13.82
CA LYS A 327 17.45 6.64 15.15
C LYS A 327 17.74 8.13 14.97
N ILE A 328 16.89 8.98 15.53
CA ILE A 328 17.19 10.40 15.66
C ILE A 328 18.02 10.55 16.93
N SER A 329 19.32 10.80 16.79
CA SER A 329 20.22 11.19 17.89
C SER A 329 20.09 12.68 18.20
#